data_AF-A0A968SRU4-F1
#
_entry.id   AF-A0A968SRU4-F1
#
_cell.length_a   1.000
_cell.length_b   1.000
_cell.length_c   1.000
_cell.angle_alpha   90.00
_cell.angle_beta   90.00
_cell.angle_gamma   90.00
#
_symmetry.space_group_name_H-M   'P 1'
#
loop_
_entity.id
_entity.type
_entity.pdbx_description
1 polymer ?
#
loop_
_entity_poly.entity_id
_entity_poly.type
_entity_poly.pdbx_seq_one_letter_code
_entity_poly.pdbx_strand_id
1 'polypeptide(L)'
;MIPNGSSSTPKVAPLSRDPKKLTSEVDMKPEEYFQGRKYILDDLWFDLDGIRHRGHGIMTWDPKVGFHIDAFLDKGNQPQTIELRAKHLVEKEDLVNIRLMPRGLDWAIAPNTLIFDRFQLQNSQLLSVSTHSLITCESSLAAVDETLWKGAALYKTGGGIKLPDAMRNDTIAGDELLLRQSQSGIRYKDETKFEITARYIDQNHLLVCWKVPKSSFDKARAWKLSEAIQDVLSILYGQTIWLMYREMEREGYKTTEIIKNRAVSKLGVFSLFGSHPGFKRQVIVQMIQVFVDENLQTEICRNMFRQVVESCQQKTWQAQELLISTILEAALRTLDNRPTSDDKYQVSGGTSRFRTNYLNKDWKERCNEASKVFSRLRNRNAHPDWLTSPGGGRSKEEQEKSFNDMVFLCRFYGYMILALSGFRDLNPDFPLPYEQRQPLVSIHTVPTPEDLEGGDTSGKTTPSRLISPLMGLSSPLMRLSDQLRTTNKRYEERTILRNHYKQAESETPFFAGSNNDNQNFPEDNTNISGEALEQAESYEGSS
;
A
#
# COMPACT_ATOMS: atom_id res chain seq x y z
N MET A 1 25.90 47.16 75.54
CA MET A 1 24.57 47.70 75.20
C MET A 1 23.96 46.80 74.12
N ILE A 2 22.81 46.20 74.41
CA ILE A 2 21.92 45.41 73.53
C ILE A 2 20.60 46.24 73.45
N PRO A 3 19.65 46.15 72.47
CA PRO A 3 19.53 45.32 71.25
C PRO A 3 19.12 46.09 69.96
N ASN A 4 19.05 45.38 68.83
CA ASN A 4 17.91 45.30 67.87
C ASN A 4 18.42 44.57 66.62
N GLY A 5 17.73 43.68 65.93
CA GLY A 5 16.38 43.15 65.98
C GLY A 5 16.28 42.21 64.75
N SER A 6 15.61 41.09 64.92
CA SER A 6 15.42 40.01 63.95
C SER A 6 14.71 40.42 62.65
N SER A 7 15.19 39.97 61.50
CA SER A 7 14.29 39.58 60.40
C SER A 7 14.84 38.36 59.66
N SER A 8 14.02 37.31 59.64
CA SER A 8 14.22 36.06 58.94
C SER A 8 13.53 36.14 57.57
N THR A 9 14.31 36.13 56.49
CA THR A 9 13.80 35.83 55.15
C THR A 9 14.25 34.41 54.75
N PRO A 10 13.32 33.52 54.32
CA PRO A 10 13.70 32.21 53.84
C PRO A 10 14.37 32.35 52.47
N LYS A 11 15.59 31.83 52.35
CA LYS A 11 16.26 31.64 51.06
C LYS A 11 15.45 30.62 50.25
N VAL A 12 14.70 31.13 49.28
CA VAL A 12 14.10 30.31 48.21
C VAL A 12 15.25 29.76 47.38
N ALA A 13 15.49 28.44 47.51
CA ALA A 13 16.31 27.71 46.55
C ALA A 13 15.66 27.81 45.17
N PRO A 14 16.41 28.04 44.08
CA PRO A 14 15.85 27.92 42.75
C PRO A 14 15.38 26.48 42.58
N LEU A 15 14.07 26.30 42.46
CA LEU A 15 13.46 25.07 42.00
C LEU A 15 14.07 24.77 40.63
N SER A 16 15.04 23.87 40.62
CA SER A 16 15.39 23.05 39.47
C SER A 16 14.09 22.49 38.93
N ARG A 17 13.57 23.12 37.87
CA ARG A 17 12.63 22.46 36.97
C ARG A 17 13.45 21.45 36.21
N ASP A 18 13.69 20.30 36.84
CA ASP A 18 13.91 19.08 36.08
C ASP A 18 12.67 18.92 35.19
N PRO A 19 12.78 19.03 33.85
CA PRO A 19 11.73 18.54 33.00
C PRO A 19 11.75 17.02 33.16
N LYS A 20 10.97 16.53 34.12
CA LYS A 20 10.60 15.12 34.18
C LYS A 20 10.13 14.75 32.78
N LYS A 21 10.91 13.85 32.17
CA LYS A 21 10.55 13.00 31.04
C LYS A 21 9.06 12.63 31.10
N LEU A 22 8.22 13.43 30.44
CA LEU A 22 7.11 12.91 29.67
C LEU A 22 7.59 12.96 28.22
N THR A 23 8.48 12.03 27.89
CA THR A 23 8.69 11.64 26.50
C THR A 23 7.38 11.04 26.03
N SER A 24 6.62 11.83 25.27
CA SER A 24 5.52 11.34 24.45
C SER A 24 6.10 10.42 23.37
N GLU A 25 6.39 9.18 23.73
CA GLU A 25 6.53 8.10 22.75
C GLU A 25 5.12 7.76 22.23
N VAL A 26 4.61 8.60 21.32
CA VAL A 26 3.38 8.33 20.53
C VAL A 26 3.74 7.88 19.11
N ASP A 27 5.04 7.75 18.83
CA ASP A 27 5.56 7.23 17.57
C ASP A 27 5.28 5.72 17.49
N MET A 28 4.34 5.32 16.62
CA MET A 28 4.07 3.91 16.38
C MET A 28 5.27 3.31 15.65
N LYS A 29 6.10 2.57 16.37
CA LYS A 29 7.20 1.78 15.78
C LYS A 29 6.60 0.69 14.88
N PRO A 30 7.29 0.23 13.81
CA PRO A 30 6.80 -0.85 12.96
C PRO A 30 6.36 -2.10 13.74
N GLU A 31 7.02 -2.40 14.85
CA GLU A 31 6.71 -3.51 15.76
C GLU A 31 5.38 -3.33 16.51
N GLU A 32 4.93 -2.09 16.71
CA GLU A 32 3.70 -1.74 17.42
C GLU A 32 2.47 -1.77 16.51
N TYR A 33 2.66 -1.87 15.18
CA TYR A 33 1.59 -1.97 14.19
C TYR A 33 0.52 -3.00 14.58
N PHE A 34 0.92 -4.12 15.17
CA PHE A 34 0.05 -5.25 15.50
C PHE A 34 -0.84 -5.02 16.73
N GLN A 35 -0.66 -3.92 17.44
CA GLN A 35 -1.39 -3.63 18.67
C GLN A 35 -2.64 -2.80 18.36
N GLY A 36 -3.80 -3.23 18.88
CA GLY A 36 -5.02 -2.43 18.80
C GLY A 36 -4.87 -1.13 19.60
N ARG A 37 -5.39 -0.03 19.06
CA ARG A 37 -5.30 1.30 19.70
C ARG A 37 -6.62 2.04 19.67
N LYS A 38 -6.78 2.95 20.63
CA LYS A 38 -7.90 3.90 20.68
C LYS A 38 -7.33 5.29 20.91
N TYR A 39 -7.77 6.23 20.10
CA TYR A 39 -7.41 7.63 20.13
C TYR A 39 -8.65 8.46 20.45
N ILE A 40 -8.48 9.44 21.32
CA ILE A 40 -9.47 10.52 21.51
C ILE A 40 -9.16 11.58 20.45
N LEU A 41 -10.19 12.02 19.72
CA LEU A 41 -10.08 13.07 18.71
C LEU A 41 -10.54 14.38 19.34
N ASP A 42 -9.59 15.27 19.63
CA ASP A 42 -9.85 16.61 20.18
C ASP A 42 -10.46 17.53 19.12
N ASP A 43 -10.28 17.22 17.82
CA ASP A 43 -10.93 17.88 16.70
C ASP A 43 -10.93 16.94 15.47
N LEU A 44 -11.90 17.10 14.60
CA LEU A 44 -11.91 16.53 13.27
C LEU A 44 -12.75 17.38 12.33
N TRP A 45 -12.38 17.40 11.07
CA TRP A 45 -13.20 18.06 10.05
C TRP A 45 -12.96 17.50 8.65
N PHE A 46 -13.97 17.69 7.80
CA PHE A 46 -13.94 17.34 6.39
C PHE A 46 -14.95 18.19 5.63
N ASP A 47 -14.75 18.32 4.34
CA ASP A 47 -15.65 19.04 3.45
C ASP A 47 -16.43 18.00 2.61
N LEU A 48 -17.77 18.08 2.64
CA LEU A 48 -18.68 17.21 1.88
C LEU A 48 -19.77 18.06 1.24
N ASP A 49 -20.00 17.90 -0.06
CA ASP A 49 -21.01 18.66 -0.82
C ASP A 49 -20.90 20.20 -0.62
N GLY A 50 -19.66 20.71 -0.50
CA GLY A 50 -19.38 22.14 -0.26
C GLY A 50 -19.58 22.62 1.18
N ILE A 51 -19.96 21.73 2.11
CA ILE A 51 -20.19 22.05 3.52
C ILE A 51 -19.05 21.48 4.37
N ARG A 52 -18.51 22.32 5.26
CA ARG A 52 -17.52 21.89 6.25
C ARG A 52 -18.24 21.28 7.46
N HIS A 53 -17.96 20.01 7.71
CA HIS A 53 -18.35 19.31 8.93
C HIS A 53 -17.19 19.33 9.91
N ARG A 54 -17.47 19.62 11.19
CA ARG A 54 -16.48 19.62 12.28
C ARG A 54 -17.05 18.90 13.50
N GLY A 55 -16.20 18.31 14.34
CA GLY A 55 -16.64 17.73 15.59
C GLY A 55 -15.54 17.05 16.39
N HIS A 56 -15.97 16.20 17.32
CA HIS A 56 -15.10 15.48 18.25
C HIS A 56 -15.51 14.01 18.34
N GLY A 57 -14.58 13.13 18.69
CA GLY A 57 -14.89 11.71 18.67
C GLY A 57 -13.78 10.80 19.14
N ILE A 58 -13.86 9.56 18.69
CA ILE A 58 -12.90 8.52 18.93
C ILE A 58 -12.50 7.86 17.62
N MET A 59 -11.24 7.46 17.54
CA MET A 59 -10.74 6.62 16.47
C MET A 59 -10.18 5.34 17.07
N THR A 60 -10.53 4.20 16.50
CA THR A 60 -10.02 2.89 16.90
C THR A 60 -9.23 2.27 15.76
N TRP A 61 -8.17 1.54 16.09
CA TRP A 61 -7.31 0.81 15.16
C TRP A 61 -7.34 -0.68 15.49
N ASP A 62 -7.64 -1.49 14.48
CA ASP A 62 -7.43 -2.93 14.48
C ASP A 62 -6.73 -3.30 13.16
N PRO A 63 -5.56 -3.97 13.18
CA PRO A 63 -4.82 -4.29 11.97
C PRO A 63 -5.60 -5.07 10.91
N LYS A 64 -6.54 -5.94 11.33
CA LYS A 64 -7.35 -6.78 10.44
C LYS A 64 -8.58 -6.04 9.92
N VAL A 65 -9.11 -5.05 10.65
CA VAL A 65 -10.34 -4.32 10.29
C VAL A 65 -10.04 -2.97 9.65
N GLY A 66 -8.98 -2.28 10.07
CA GLY A 66 -8.61 -0.92 9.68
C GLY A 66 -8.88 0.07 10.80
N PHE A 67 -8.95 1.35 10.45
CA PHE A 67 -9.37 2.40 11.36
C PHE A 67 -10.89 2.55 11.33
N HIS A 68 -11.49 2.82 12.48
CA HIS A 68 -12.89 3.19 12.60
C HIS A 68 -13.01 4.49 13.38
N ILE A 69 -13.72 5.46 12.81
CA ILE A 69 -13.93 6.80 13.36
C ILE A 69 -15.40 6.92 13.73
N ASP A 70 -15.67 7.16 15.01
CA ASP A 70 -16.98 7.51 15.54
C ASP A 70 -16.91 8.92 16.12
N ALA A 71 -17.73 9.85 15.62
CA ALA A 71 -17.69 11.25 16.02
C ALA A 71 -19.06 11.92 16.07
N PHE A 72 -19.20 12.84 17.01
CA PHE A 72 -20.31 13.79 17.08
C PHE A 72 -19.89 15.08 16.40
N LEU A 73 -20.74 15.58 15.51
CA LEU A 73 -20.48 16.78 14.72
C LEU A 73 -21.21 17.98 15.31
N ASP A 74 -20.58 19.13 15.18
CA ASP A 74 -21.17 20.42 15.50
C ASP A 74 -22.38 20.66 14.57
N LYS A 75 -23.42 21.32 15.08
CA LYS A 75 -24.57 21.72 14.26
C LYS A 75 -24.13 22.75 13.23
N GLY A 76 -23.80 22.29 12.02
CA GLY A 76 -23.56 23.12 10.85
C GLY A 76 -24.85 23.52 10.13
N ASN A 77 -24.77 24.51 9.24
CA ASN A 77 -25.85 24.82 8.31
C ASN A 77 -26.14 23.60 7.44
N GLN A 78 -27.37 23.09 7.52
CA GLN A 78 -27.80 21.92 6.75
C GLN A 78 -28.08 22.32 5.29
N PRO A 79 -27.71 21.48 4.30
CA PRO A 79 -28.20 21.67 2.94
C PRO A 79 -29.72 21.43 2.91
N GLN A 80 -30.45 22.27 2.17
CA GLN A 80 -31.93 22.18 2.07
C GLN A 80 -32.42 20.98 1.24
N THR A 81 -31.54 20.33 0.47
CA THR A 81 -31.92 19.26 -0.46
C THR A 81 -30.93 18.10 -0.37
N ILE A 82 -31.45 16.88 -0.24
CA ILE A 82 -30.68 15.63 -0.23
C ILE A 82 -30.88 14.94 -1.57
N GLU A 83 -29.85 14.93 -2.42
CA GLU A 83 -29.82 13.96 -3.52
C GLU A 83 -29.33 12.62 -2.99
N LEU A 84 -30.28 11.74 -2.63
CA LEU A 84 -29.99 10.33 -2.47
C LEU A 84 -29.71 9.75 -3.87
N ARG A 85 -28.47 9.86 -4.34
CA ARG A 85 -28.07 9.26 -5.62
C ARG A 85 -28.27 7.75 -5.54
N ALA A 86 -29.15 7.23 -6.38
CA ALA A 86 -29.40 5.79 -6.50
C ALA A 86 -28.11 5.09 -6.93
N LYS A 87 -27.74 3.99 -6.25
CA LYS A 87 -26.62 3.06 -6.56
C LYS A 87 -25.72 3.52 -7.72
N HIS A 88 -24.82 4.46 -7.47
CA HIS A 88 -23.75 4.78 -8.39
C HIS A 88 -22.50 4.00 -8.02
N LEU A 89 -21.72 3.68 -9.05
CA LEU A 89 -20.32 3.31 -8.87
C LEU A 89 -19.68 4.43 -8.03
N VAL A 90 -18.96 4.11 -6.96
CA VAL A 90 -18.28 5.12 -6.15
C VAL A 90 -17.24 5.82 -7.04
N GLU A 91 -17.39 7.12 -7.23
CA GLU A 91 -16.44 7.94 -8.00
C GLU A 91 -15.39 8.57 -7.07
N LYS A 92 -14.34 9.18 -7.63
CA LYS A 92 -13.28 9.78 -6.79
C LYS A 92 -13.81 10.97 -5.99
N GLU A 93 -14.79 11.65 -6.54
CA GLU A 93 -15.50 12.81 -6.03
C GLU A 93 -16.36 12.45 -4.80
N ASP A 94 -16.71 11.16 -4.63
CA ASP A 94 -17.44 10.66 -3.45
C ASP A 94 -16.53 10.43 -2.23
N LEU A 95 -15.21 10.52 -2.40
CA LEU A 95 -14.22 10.25 -1.37
C LEU A 95 -13.77 11.56 -0.71
N VAL A 96 -13.81 11.60 0.62
CA VAL A 96 -13.37 12.77 1.40
C VAL A 96 -12.10 12.49 2.18
N ASN A 97 -11.31 13.53 2.41
CA ASN A 97 -10.17 13.47 3.33
C ASN A 97 -10.61 14.01 4.69
N ILE A 98 -10.62 13.14 5.70
CA ILE A 98 -10.97 13.54 7.06
C ILE A 98 -9.70 13.95 7.78
N ARG A 99 -9.63 15.22 8.18
CA ARG A 99 -8.54 15.77 8.99
C ARG A 99 -8.88 15.55 10.46
N LEU A 100 -7.88 15.13 11.23
CA LEU A 100 -8.03 14.64 12.58
C LEU A 100 -6.97 15.29 13.47
N MET A 101 -7.35 15.58 14.72
CA MET A 101 -6.45 15.99 15.80
C MET A 101 -6.53 14.95 16.93
N PRO A 102 -5.84 13.81 16.79
CA PRO A 102 -5.78 12.81 17.85
C PRO A 102 -4.94 13.35 19.01
N ARG A 103 -5.42 13.16 20.24
CA ARG A 103 -4.67 13.56 21.42
C ARG A 103 -3.31 12.84 21.47
N GLY A 104 -2.23 13.61 21.55
CA GLY A 104 -0.85 13.11 21.56
C GLY A 104 -0.18 13.03 20.19
N LEU A 105 -0.87 13.45 19.12
CA LEU A 105 -0.33 13.61 17.76
C LEU A 105 -0.51 15.05 17.31
N ASP A 106 0.38 15.58 16.46
CA ASP A 106 0.23 16.96 15.96
C ASP A 106 -0.94 17.06 14.99
N TRP A 107 -1.01 16.15 14.01
CA TRP A 107 -2.17 16.02 13.14
C TRP A 107 -2.21 14.65 12.44
N ALA A 108 -3.40 14.25 12.00
CA ALA A 108 -3.59 13.08 11.18
C ALA A 108 -4.62 13.31 10.07
N ILE A 109 -4.56 12.51 9.02
CA ILE A 109 -5.49 12.50 7.90
C ILE A 109 -5.91 11.06 7.64
N ALA A 110 -7.21 10.82 7.55
CA ALA A 110 -7.80 9.61 6.99
C ALA A 110 -8.15 9.88 5.51
N PRO A 111 -7.27 9.49 4.57
CA PRO A 111 -7.43 9.83 3.17
C PRO A 111 -8.52 8.99 2.50
N ASN A 112 -9.13 9.53 1.45
CA ASN A 112 -10.02 8.81 0.54
C ASN A 112 -11.13 8.01 1.27
N THR A 113 -11.73 8.61 2.29
CA THR A 113 -12.75 7.98 3.13
C THR A 113 -14.11 8.15 2.50
N LEU A 114 -14.86 7.05 2.39
CA LEU A 114 -16.21 7.06 1.84
C LEU A 114 -17.25 7.22 2.95
N ILE A 115 -18.08 8.24 2.83
CA ILE A 115 -19.20 8.50 3.75
C ILE A 115 -20.48 7.97 3.12
N PHE A 116 -20.82 6.71 3.42
CA PHE A 116 -22.03 6.06 2.93
C PHE A 116 -23.30 6.56 3.62
N ASP A 117 -23.26 6.75 4.94
CA ASP A 117 -24.45 7.09 5.73
C ASP A 117 -24.63 8.61 5.85
N ARG A 118 -24.93 9.25 4.72
CA ARG A 118 -25.21 10.70 4.68
C ARG A 118 -26.48 11.07 5.48
N PHE A 119 -27.39 10.11 5.67
CA PHE A 119 -28.62 10.31 6.44
C PHE A 119 -28.34 10.48 7.94
N GLN A 120 -27.54 9.59 8.55
CA GLN A 120 -27.13 9.74 9.95
C GLN A 120 -26.29 11.01 10.16
N LEU A 121 -25.42 11.32 9.20
CA LEU A 121 -24.61 12.52 9.22
C LEU A 121 -25.47 13.78 9.37
N GLN A 122 -26.52 13.92 8.55
CA GLN A 122 -27.37 15.10 8.53
C GLN A 122 -28.37 15.14 9.70
N ASN A 123 -29.01 14.02 10.02
CA ASN A 123 -30.10 13.98 11.00
C ASN A 123 -29.62 13.84 12.44
N SER A 124 -28.56 13.06 12.66
CA SER A 124 -28.05 12.76 14.00
C SER A 124 -26.73 13.46 14.31
N GLN A 125 -26.16 14.20 13.35
CA GLN A 125 -24.84 14.83 13.46
C GLN A 125 -23.80 13.80 13.92
N LEU A 126 -23.90 12.58 13.39
CA LEU A 126 -23.07 11.46 13.77
C LEU A 126 -22.30 10.98 12.55
N LEU A 127 -20.98 10.93 12.68
CA LEU A 127 -20.09 10.29 11.72
C LEU A 127 -19.68 8.93 12.29
N SER A 128 -19.89 7.86 11.51
CA SER A 128 -19.39 6.52 11.83
C SER A 128 -18.85 5.89 10.55
N VAL A 129 -17.53 5.89 10.38
CA VAL A 129 -16.89 5.50 9.12
C VAL A 129 -15.67 4.63 9.35
N SER A 130 -15.38 3.75 8.39
CA SER A 130 -14.17 2.93 8.42
C SER A 130 -13.23 3.36 7.30
N THR A 131 -11.96 3.49 7.61
CA THR A 131 -10.91 3.78 6.63
C THR A 131 -9.80 2.74 6.66
N HIS A 132 -9.16 2.56 5.52
CA HIS A 132 -8.11 1.57 5.34
C HIS A 132 -6.73 2.08 5.74
N SER A 133 -6.51 3.40 5.76
CA SER A 133 -5.24 3.98 6.15
C SER A 133 -5.41 5.26 6.94
N LEU A 134 -4.34 5.60 7.66
CA LEU A 134 -4.19 6.85 8.39
C LEU A 134 -2.79 7.37 8.13
N ILE A 135 -2.69 8.65 7.77
CA ILE A 135 -1.42 9.37 7.65
C ILE A 135 -1.30 10.29 8.86
N THR A 136 -0.28 10.09 9.68
CA THR A 136 0.05 10.97 10.80
C THR A 136 1.28 11.81 10.45
N CYS A 137 1.37 12.98 11.06
CA CYS A 137 2.57 13.77 11.05
C CYS A 137 2.83 14.27 12.47
N GLU A 138 4.08 14.12 12.90
CA GLU A 138 4.51 14.43 14.26
C GLU A 138 5.81 15.23 14.20
N SER A 139 5.94 16.24 15.04
CA SER A 139 7.17 16.99 15.23
C SER A 139 8.25 16.04 15.75
N SER A 140 9.35 15.95 15.03
CA SER A 140 10.47 15.07 15.35
C SER A 140 11.61 15.88 15.95
N LEU A 141 12.06 15.45 17.13
CA LEU A 141 13.28 15.98 17.77
C LEU A 141 14.56 15.35 17.19
N ALA A 142 14.45 14.46 16.20
CA ALA A 142 15.62 13.86 15.55
C ALA A 142 16.45 14.93 14.84
N ALA A 143 17.78 14.78 14.88
CA ALA A 143 18.69 15.65 14.15
C ALA A 143 18.35 15.59 12.65
N VAL A 144 17.95 16.74 12.09
CA VAL A 144 17.58 16.85 10.68
C VAL A 144 18.81 16.56 9.82
N ASP A 145 18.75 15.49 9.04
CA ASP A 145 19.73 15.26 8.00
C ASP A 145 19.40 16.17 6.83
N GLU A 146 20.20 17.21 6.65
CA GLU A 146 19.98 18.17 5.57
C GLU A 146 20.22 17.54 4.19
N THR A 147 20.98 16.44 4.12
CA THR A 147 21.47 15.88 2.84
C THR A 147 20.74 14.63 2.38
N LEU A 148 20.08 13.90 3.28
CA LEU A 148 19.43 12.62 2.98
C LEU A 148 17.95 12.63 3.36
N TRP A 149 17.13 11.99 2.54
CA TRP A 149 15.83 11.46 2.95
C TRP A 149 16.03 10.11 3.64
N LYS A 150 15.31 9.87 4.73
CA LYS A 150 15.33 8.61 5.49
C LYS A 150 13.93 8.11 5.69
N GLY A 151 13.73 6.80 5.57
CA GLY A 151 12.43 6.19 5.83
C GLY A 151 12.53 4.71 6.13
N ALA A 152 11.41 4.18 6.59
CA ALA A 152 11.23 2.76 6.85
C ALA A 152 9.84 2.31 6.41
N ALA A 153 9.69 1.03 6.09
CA ALA A 153 8.43 0.42 5.72
C ALA A 153 8.35 -1.02 6.18
N LEU A 154 7.15 -1.42 6.60
CA LEU A 154 6.81 -2.80 6.97
C LEU A 154 5.93 -3.41 5.89
N TYR A 155 6.30 -4.63 5.48
CA TYR A 155 5.58 -5.37 4.45
C TYR A 155 5.11 -6.72 4.97
N LYS A 156 3.91 -7.13 4.55
CA LYS A 156 3.45 -8.51 4.65
C LYS A 156 3.83 -9.31 3.44
N THR A 157 4.46 -10.44 3.69
CA THR A 157 4.83 -11.47 2.72
C THR A 157 4.09 -12.77 3.06
N GLY A 158 4.02 -13.69 2.10
CA GLY A 158 3.47 -15.03 2.32
C GLY A 158 4.50 -16.01 2.89
N GLY A 159 5.65 -15.52 3.35
CA GLY A 159 6.79 -16.32 3.77
C GLY A 159 7.48 -17.05 2.61
N GLY A 160 8.70 -17.55 2.86
CA GLY A 160 9.46 -18.36 1.91
C GLY A 160 10.14 -17.58 0.77
N ILE A 161 10.14 -16.25 0.83
CA ILE A 161 10.97 -15.40 -0.03
C ILE A 161 12.42 -15.53 0.45
N LYS A 162 13.33 -15.79 -0.49
CA LYS A 162 14.77 -15.82 -0.23
C LYS A 162 15.40 -14.58 -0.82
N LEU A 163 15.71 -13.63 0.05
CA LEU A 163 16.44 -12.41 -0.31
C LEU A 163 17.96 -12.72 -0.45
N PRO A 164 18.71 -11.91 -1.24
CA PRO A 164 20.07 -12.26 -1.67
C PRO A 164 21.12 -12.33 -0.56
N ASP A 165 20.96 -11.57 0.52
CA ASP A 165 21.99 -11.41 1.54
C ASP A 165 21.65 -12.21 2.81
N ALA A 166 22.66 -12.71 3.52
CA ALA A 166 22.47 -13.32 4.83
C ALA A 166 22.50 -12.23 5.91
N MET A 167 21.40 -12.07 6.64
CA MET A 167 21.27 -11.13 7.75
C MET A 167 21.30 -11.90 9.07
N ARG A 168 22.22 -11.51 9.94
CA ARG A 168 22.37 -12.07 11.27
C ARG A 168 21.72 -11.16 12.28
N ASN A 169 20.73 -11.70 13.01
CA ASN A 169 20.08 -11.08 14.14
C ASN A 169 20.59 -11.74 15.41
N ASP A 170 21.37 -10.99 16.19
CA ASP A 170 21.83 -11.40 17.51
C ASP A 170 20.93 -10.70 18.55
N THR A 171 20.24 -11.49 19.38
CA THR A 171 19.49 -10.99 20.54
C THR A 171 20.40 -11.07 21.76
N ILE A 172 20.77 -9.92 22.31
CA ILE A 172 21.70 -9.81 23.43
C ILE A 172 20.93 -9.22 24.62
N ALA A 173 21.07 -9.82 25.80
CA ALA A 173 20.58 -9.25 27.06
C ALA A 173 21.76 -9.09 28.03
N GLY A 174 22.08 -7.85 28.37
CA GLY A 174 23.35 -7.54 29.05
C GLY A 174 24.53 -7.88 28.14
N ASP A 175 25.42 -8.74 28.61
CA ASP A 175 26.57 -9.24 27.86
C ASP A 175 26.34 -10.65 27.26
N GLU A 176 25.15 -11.24 27.48
CA GLU A 176 24.85 -12.60 27.07
C GLU A 176 24.06 -12.64 25.75
N LEU A 177 24.55 -13.42 24.79
CA LEU A 177 23.84 -13.70 23.54
C LEU A 177 22.74 -14.74 23.80
N LEU A 178 21.50 -14.29 23.86
CA LEU A 178 20.34 -15.15 24.08
C LEU A 178 19.96 -15.97 22.84
N LEU A 179 20.04 -15.36 21.66
CA LEU A 179 19.57 -15.99 20.43
C LEU A 179 20.32 -15.44 19.22
N ARG A 180 20.79 -16.34 18.36
CA ARG A 180 21.34 -16.01 17.05
C ARG A 180 20.47 -16.61 15.97
N GLN A 181 19.89 -15.76 15.13
CA GLN A 181 19.13 -16.19 13.96
C GLN A 181 19.78 -15.62 12.71
N SER A 182 19.97 -16.48 11.71
CA SER A 182 20.35 -16.06 10.36
C SER A 182 19.12 -16.16 9.47
N GLN A 183 18.75 -15.06 8.83
CA GLN A 183 17.62 -14.96 7.90
C GLN A 183 18.07 -14.24 6.63
N SER A 184 17.40 -14.46 5.51
CA SER A 184 17.72 -13.72 4.29
C SER A 184 17.29 -12.26 4.40
N GLY A 185 18.02 -11.33 3.78
CA GLY A 185 17.71 -9.91 3.70
C GLY A 185 18.33 -9.23 2.49
N ILE A 186 18.30 -7.90 2.49
CA ILE A 186 18.99 -7.06 1.49
C ILE A 186 19.88 -6.09 2.26
N ARG A 187 21.13 -5.92 1.82
CA ARG A 187 22.00 -4.83 2.24
C ARG A 187 22.68 -4.24 1.01
N TYR A 188 22.24 -3.06 0.63
CA TYR A 188 22.77 -2.31 -0.50
C TYR A 188 23.17 -0.91 -0.07
N LYS A 189 24.31 -0.46 -0.55
CA LYS A 189 24.80 0.91 -0.46
C LYS A 189 25.66 1.18 -1.70
N ASP A 190 25.41 2.29 -2.38
CA ASP A 190 26.27 2.77 -3.45
C ASP A 190 27.00 4.06 -3.10
N GLU A 191 27.86 4.48 -4.03
CA GLU A 191 28.67 5.70 -3.94
C GLU A 191 27.81 6.98 -3.87
N THR A 192 26.59 6.93 -4.40
CA THR A 192 25.66 8.07 -4.39
C THR A 192 24.93 8.24 -3.06
N LYS A 193 25.27 7.43 -2.04
CA LYS A 193 24.60 7.36 -0.74
C LYS A 193 23.17 6.82 -0.82
N PHE A 194 22.81 6.12 -1.89
CA PHE A 194 21.57 5.35 -1.92
C PHE A 194 21.79 4.06 -1.11
N GLU A 195 21.02 3.91 -0.04
CA GLU A 195 21.10 2.79 0.90
C GLU A 195 19.74 2.12 1.02
N ILE A 196 19.71 0.78 0.93
CA ILE A 196 18.53 -0.04 1.25
C ILE A 196 18.98 -1.19 2.16
N THR A 197 18.31 -1.34 3.30
CA THR A 197 18.47 -2.50 4.17
C THR A 197 17.11 -3.14 4.41
N ALA A 198 16.98 -4.44 4.13
CA ALA A 198 15.79 -5.22 4.40
C ALA A 198 16.11 -6.40 5.33
N ARG A 199 15.30 -6.58 6.36
CA ARG A 199 15.39 -7.70 7.30
C ARG A 199 14.01 -8.23 7.66
N TYR A 200 13.92 -9.54 7.87
CA TYR A 200 12.72 -10.13 8.46
C TYR A 200 12.66 -9.80 9.95
N ILE A 201 11.47 -9.43 10.42
CA ILE A 201 11.17 -9.33 11.86
C ILE A 201 10.49 -10.60 12.38
N ASP A 202 9.81 -11.34 11.49
CA ASP A 202 9.30 -12.69 11.71
C ASP A 202 9.21 -13.44 10.37
N GLN A 203 8.53 -14.59 10.32
CA GLN A 203 8.43 -15.44 9.12
C GLN A 203 7.72 -14.78 7.93
N ASN A 204 6.87 -13.78 8.17
CA ASN A 204 5.99 -13.19 7.16
C ASN A 204 6.16 -11.68 7.02
N HIS A 205 6.83 -11.00 7.95
CA HIS A 205 6.95 -9.55 7.93
C HIS A 205 8.38 -9.10 7.64
N LEU A 206 8.51 -8.26 6.61
CA LEU A 206 9.77 -7.71 6.15
C LEU A 206 9.82 -6.22 6.50
N LEU A 207 10.81 -5.82 7.28
CA LEU A 207 11.12 -4.42 7.53
C LEU A 207 12.19 -3.95 6.55
N VAL A 208 11.94 -2.85 5.85
CA VAL A 208 12.89 -2.21 4.94
C VAL A 208 13.15 -0.80 5.41
N CYS A 209 14.41 -0.43 5.54
CA CYS A 209 14.85 0.93 5.80
C CYS A 209 15.65 1.43 4.59
N TRP A 210 15.51 2.71 4.27
CA TRP A 210 16.25 3.33 3.18
C TRP A 210 16.79 4.69 3.56
N LYS A 211 17.86 5.08 2.85
CA LYS A 211 18.36 6.45 2.81
C LYS A 211 18.67 6.81 1.37
N VAL A 212 18.25 7.99 0.93
CA VAL A 212 18.48 8.45 -0.43
C VAL A 212 18.88 9.94 -0.43
N PRO A 213 19.78 10.37 -1.31
CA PRO A 213 20.25 11.76 -1.33
C PRO A 213 19.19 12.73 -1.85
N LYS A 214 19.01 13.87 -1.15
CA LYS A 214 18.05 14.92 -1.58
C LYS A 214 18.44 15.58 -2.91
N SER A 215 19.71 15.46 -3.32
CA SER A 215 20.21 16.00 -4.59
C SER A 215 19.70 15.23 -5.82
N SER A 216 19.35 13.95 -5.69
CA SER A 216 18.84 13.15 -6.82
C SER A 216 17.44 12.56 -6.59
N PHE A 217 16.93 12.60 -5.36
CA PHE A 217 15.56 12.23 -5.02
C PHE A 217 14.80 13.45 -4.47
N ASP A 218 13.74 13.83 -5.17
CA ASP A 218 12.74 14.70 -4.57
C ASP A 218 11.95 13.96 -3.47
N LYS A 219 11.21 14.74 -2.68
CA LYS A 219 10.38 14.25 -1.57
C LYS A 219 9.36 13.19 -2.01
N ALA A 220 8.75 13.37 -3.18
CA ALA A 220 7.69 12.48 -3.66
C ALA A 220 8.28 11.12 -4.08
N ARG A 221 9.42 11.12 -4.79
CA ARG A 221 10.16 9.92 -5.17
C ARG A 221 10.68 9.16 -3.94
N ALA A 222 11.21 9.86 -2.94
CA ALA A 222 11.64 9.26 -1.69
C ALA A 222 10.49 8.56 -0.94
N TRP A 223 9.29 9.17 -0.92
CA TRP A 223 8.09 8.57 -0.33
C TRP A 223 7.61 7.34 -1.12
N LYS A 224 7.62 7.42 -2.45
CA LYS A 224 7.20 6.35 -3.37
C LYS A 224 8.12 5.13 -3.38
N LEU A 225 9.34 5.24 -2.86
CA LEU A 225 10.27 4.10 -2.75
C LEU A 225 9.62 2.90 -2.05
N SER A 226 8.80 3.17 -1.02
CA SER A 226 8.05 2.15 -0.30
C SER A 226 7.08 1.35 -1.19
N GLU A 227 6.41 2.01 -2.14
CA GLU A 227 5.50 1.39 -3.11
C GLU A 227 6.28 0.65 -4.21
N ALA A 228 7.38 1.24 -4.70
CA ALA A 228 8.25 0.60 -5.67
C ALA A 228 8.83 -0.73 -5.13
N ILE A 229 9.28 -0.75 -3.88
CA ILE A 229 9.72 -1.98 -3.20
C ILE A 229 8.60 -3.02 -3.14
N GLN A 230 7.37 -2.61 -2.80
CA GLN A 230 6.22 -3.51 -2.78
C GLN A 230 6.00 -4.18 -4.14
N ASP A 231 5.94 -3.36 -5.20
CA ASP A 231 5.67 -3.82 -6.56
C ASP A 231 6.77 -4.76 -7.05
N VAL A 232 8.04 -4.37 -6.91
CA VAL A 232 9.19 -5.15 -7.38
C VAL A 232 9.27 -6.49 -6.66
N LEU A 233 9.17 -6.50 -5.32
CA LEU A 233 9.20 -7.75 -4.57
C LEU A 233 7.98 -8.64 -4.91
N SER A 234 6.81 -8.05 -5.15
CA SER A 234 5.62 -8.81 -5.55
C SER A 234 5.82 -9.51 -6.91
N ILE A 235 6.34 -8.76 -7.88
CA ILE A 235 6.63 -9.21 -9.24
C ILE A 235 7.67 -10.33 -9.22
N LEU A 236 8.81 -10.09 -8.59
CA LEU A 236 9.94 -11.02 -8.59
C LEU A 236 9.58 -12.33 -7.89
N TYR A 237 8.93 -12.26 -6.72
CA TYR A 237 8.63 -13.44 -5.91
C TYR A 237 7.24 -14.04 -6.16
N GLY A 238 6.52 -13.59 -7.20
CA GLY A 238 5.28 -14.21 -7.66
C GLY A 238 4.18 -14.25 -6.59
N GLN A 239 4.03 -13.19 -5.80
CA GLN A 239 3.01 -13.10 -4.75
C GLN A 239 2.63 -11.65 -4.49
N THR A 240 1.43 -11.39 -3.98
CA THR A 240 1.07 -10.04 -3.54
C THR A 240 1.78 -9.73 -2.22
N ILE A 241 2.69 -8.77 -2.22
CA ILE A 241 3.26 -8.21 -1.00
C ILE A 241 2.50 -6.93 -0.66
N TRP A 242 2.20 -6.73 0.61
CA TRP A 242 1.39 -5.59 1.05
C TRP A 242 2.20 -4.69 1.96
N LEU A 243 2.32 -3.41 1.59
CA LEU A 243 2.76 -2.36 2.47
C LEU A 243 1.74 -2.19 3.60
N MET A 244 2.21 -2.30 4.83
CA MET A 244 1.40 -2.20 6.05
C MET A 244 1.68 -0.89 6.79
N TYR A 245 2.92 -0.44 6.72
CA TYR A 245 3.40 0.73 7.41
C TYR A 245 4.48 1.38 6.57
N ARG A 246 4.53 2.72 6.54
CA ARG A 246 5.71 3.46 6.10
C ARG A 246 5.90 4.73 6.91
N GLU A 247 7.13 5.15 7.03
CA GLU A 247 7.52 6.42 7.65
C GLU A 247 8.59 7.11 6.82
N MET A 248 8.64 8.44 6.91
CA MET A 248 9.73 9.25 6.35
C MET A 248 9.97 10.49 7.21
N GLU A 249 11.24 10.75 7.50
CA GLU A 249 11.67 11.98 8.18
C GLU A 249 11.71 13.16 7.19
N ARG A 250 11.18 14.31 7.63
CA ARG A 250 11.00 15.53 6.84
C ARG A 250 11.24 16.76 7.71
N GLU A 251 12.38 17.43 7.59
CA GLU A 251 12.58 18.81 8.09
C GLU A 251 12.06 19.06 9.52
N GLY A 252 12.38 18.17 10.46
CA GLY A 252 11.91 18.27 11.85
C GLY A 252 10.51 17.68 12.10
N TYR A 253 9.97 16.94 11.15
CA TYR A 253 8.74 16.16 11.26
C TYR A 253 8.98 14.71 10.83
N LYS A 254 8.15 13.80 11.33
CA LYS A 254 8.03 12.43 10.87
C LYS A 254 6.64 12.25 10.29
N THR A 255 6.55 11.86 9.02
CA THR A 255 5.28 11.47 8.40
C THR A 255 5.18 9.96 8.40
N THR A 256 4.10 9.42 8.94
CA THR A 256 3.86 7.98 9.04
C THR A 256 2.53 7.65 8.38
N GLU A 257 2.47 6.56 7.62
CA GLU A 257 1.24 6.00 7.10
C GLU A 257 1.06 4.57 7.58
N ILE A 258 -0.10 4.31 8.19
CA ILE A 258 -0.50 3.01 8.69
C ILE A 258 -1.64 2.50 7.79
N ILE A 259 -1.51 1.27 7.29
CA ILE A 259 -2.41 0.67 6.31
C ILE A 259 -2.94 -0.66 6.84
N LYS A 260 -4.25 -0.89 6.71
CA LYS A 260 -4.92 -2.15 7.07
C LYS A 260 -4.24 -3.37 6.44
N ASN A 261 -4.08 -4.41 7.25
CA ASN A 261 -3.51 -5.68 6.85
C ASN A 261 -4.37 -6.40 5.79
N ARG A 262 -3.73 -6.94 4.75
CA ARG A 262 -4.38 -7.68 3.66
C ARG A 262 -3.85 -9.11 3.55
N ALA A 263 -4.63 -9.99 2.91
CA ALA A 263 -4.22 -11.37 2.68
C ALA A 263 -3.22 -11.44 1.51
N VAL A 264 -2.17 -12.24 1.67
CA VAL A 264 -1.18 -12.48 0.61
C VAL A 264 -1.69 -13.58 -0.31
N SER A 265 -1.72 -13.32 -1.62
CA SER A 265 -2.01 -14.29 -2.67
C SER A 265 -0.70 -14.72 -3.33
N LYS A 266 -0.44 -16.03 -3.39
CA LYS A 266 0.71 -16.59 -4.14
C LYS A 266 0.23 -17.03 -5.53
N LEU A 267 1.01 -16.71 -6.56
CA LEU A 267 0.67 -17.06 -7.95
C LEU A 267 1.00 -18.53 -8.28
N GLY A 268 1.86 -19.17 -7.48
CA GLY A 268 2.22 -20.58 -7.66
C GLY A 268 2.86 -20.81 -9.03
N VAL A 269 2.21 -21.63 -9.86
CA VAL A 269 2.66 -21.97 -11.23
C VAL A 269 2.59 -20.80 -12.21
N PHE A 270 1.75 -19.80 -11.93
CA PHE A 270 1.64 -18.57 -12.73
C PHE A 270 2.62 -17.47 -12.29
N SER A 271 3.53 -17.77 -11.37
CA SER A 271 4.63 -16.87 -11.03
C SER A 271 5.47 -16.55 -12.28
N LEU A 272 5.77 -15.27 -12.49
CA LEU A 272 6.42 -14.77 -13.71
C LEU A 272 7.83 -15.34 -13.93
N PHE A 273 8.52 -15.72 -12.85
CA PHE A 273 9.89 -16.26 -12.90
C PHE A 273 9.98 -17.69 -12.33
N GLY A 274 8.84 -18.38 -12.19
CA GLY A 274 8.79 -19.72 -11.62
C GLY A 274 9.29 -19.79 -10.16
N SER A 275 9.75 -20.98 -9.75
CA SER A 275 10.34 -21.21 -8.41
C SER A 275 11.81 -20.77 -8.39
N HIS A 276 12.07 -19.46 -8.45
CA HIS A 276 13.44 -18.94 -8.41
C HIS A 276 14.03 -19.05 -6.99
N PRO A 277 15.27 -19.56 -6.79
CA PRO A 277 15.89 -19.72 -5.47
C PRO A 277 16.30 -18.40 -4.79
N GLY A 278 16.04 -17.25 -5.42
CA GLY A 278 16.41 -15.90 -4.96
C GLY A 278 16.97 -15.05 -6.10
N PHE A 279 16.65 -13.76 -6.13
CA PHE A 279 17.17 -12.83 -7.16
C PHE A 279 18.44 -12.16 -6.66
N LYS A 280 19.36 -11.85 -7.59
CA LYS A 280 20.56 -11.06 -7.28
C LYS A 280 20.16 -9.68 -6.75
N ARG A 281 20.93 -9.16 -5.81
CA ARG A 281 20.71 -7.84 -5.18
C ARG A 281 20.59 -6.72 -6.20
N GLN A 282 21.47 -6.70 -7.20
CA GLN A 282 21.51 -5.68 -8.24
C GLN A 282 20.21 -5.62 -9.04
N VAL A 283 19.60 -6.78 -9.33
CA VAL A 283 18.35 -6.86 -10.08
C VAL A 283 17.21 -6.22 -9.29
N ILE A 284 17.11 -6.55 -8.00
CA ILE A 284 16.09 -5.99 -7.11
C ILE A 284 16.25 -4.47 -7.02
N VAL A 285 17.47 -3.98 -6.77
CA VAL A 285 17.73 -2.55 -6.58
C VAL A 285 17.51 -1.76 -7.87
N GLN A 286 17.98 -2.25 -9.01
CA GLN A 286 17.76 -1.61 -10.30
C GLN A 286 16.26 -1.50 -10.63
N MET A 287 15.50 -2.57 -10.41
CA MET A 287 14.06 -2.52 -10.60
C MET A 287 13.38 -1.54 -9.64
N ILE A 288 13.81 -1.47 -8.37
CA ILE A 288 13.26 -0.48 -7.42
C ILE A 288 13.50 0.94 -7.94
N GLN A 289 14.71 1.26 -8.39
CA GLN A 289 15.03 2.58 -8.92
C GLN A 289 14.15 2.95 -10.12
N VAL A 290 13.92 2.01 -11.05
CA VAL A 290 13.02 2.23 -12.20
C VAL A 290 11.56 2.40 -11.75
N PHE A 291 11.11 1.60 -10.78
CA PHE A 291 9.71 1.62 -10.34
C PHE A 291 9.35 2.85 -9.50
N VAL A 292 10.35 3.56 -8.95
CA VAL A 292 10.12 4.88 -8.33
C VAL A 292 9.64 5.90 -9.36
N ASP A 293 10.09 5.76 -10.61
CA ASP A 293 9.73 6.68 -11.67
C ASP A 293 8.35 6.32 -12.24
N GLU A 294 7.42 7.27 -12.18
CA GLU A 294 6.05 7.15 -12.71
C GLU A 294 6.01 7.42 -14.21
N ASN A 295 6.71 6.58 -14.97
CA ASN A 295 6.59 6.58 -16.42
C ASN A 295 5.60 5.51 -16.89
N LEU A 296 5.21 5.62 -18.17
CA LEU A 296 4.27 4.72 -18.82
C LEU A 296 4.73 3.24 -18.75
N GLN A 297 6.03 2.97 -18.88
CA GLN A 297 6.57 1.60 -18.86
C GLN A 297 6.39 0.96 -17.48
N THR A 298 6.67 1.70 -16.41
CA THR A 298 6.45 1.25 -15.03
C THR A 298 4.98 0.97 -14.77
N GLU A 299 4.08 1.83 -15.25
CA GLU A 299 2.64 1.61 -15.11
C GLU A 299 2.17 0.35 -15.85
N ILE A 300 2.65 0.12 -17.08
CA ILE A 300 2.38 -1.10 -17.83
C ILE A 300 2.87 -2.33 -17.06
N CYS A 301 4.07 -2.28 -16.47
CA CYS A 301 4.59 -3.39 -15.66
C CYS A 301 3.71 -3.72 -14.45
N ARG A 302 3.28 -2.68 -13.71
CA ARG A 302 2.35 -2.82 -12.58
C ARG A 302 1.04 -3.45 -13.02
N ASN A 303 0.47 -2.95 -14.12
CA ASN A 303 -0.82 -3.41 -14.62
C ASN A 303 -0.75 -4.85 -15.15
N MET A 304 0.33 -5.23 -15.85
CA MET A 304 0.54 -6.62 -16.25
C MET A 304 0.54 -7.55 -15.03
N PHE A 305 1.32 -7.24 -13.99
CA PHE A 305 1.36 -8.08 -12.79
C PHE A 305 0.02 -8.12 -12.06
N ARG A 306 -0.65 -6.98 -11.88
CA ARG A 306 -1.99 -6.92 -11.24
C ARG A 306 -3.01 -7.76 -12.00
N GLN A 307 -3.00 -7.71 -13.33
CA GLN A 307 -3.89 -8.51 -14.16
C GLN A 307 -3.57 -10.01 -14.09
N VAL A 308 -2.30 -10.41 -13.94
CA VAL A 308 -1.96 -11.82 -13.65
C VAL A 308 -2.52 -12.25 -12.29
N VAL A 309 -2.39 -11.42 -11.25
CA VAL A 309 -2.96 -11.69 -9.92
C VAL A 309 -4.48 -11.84 -10.01
N GLU A 310 -5.16 -10.91 -10.68
CA GLU A 310 -6.62 -10.94 -10.87
C GLU A 310 -7.05 -12.18 -11.67
N SER A 311 -6.29 -12.54 -12.71
CA SER A 311 -6.53 -13.76 -13.47
C SER A 311 -6.48 -15.00 -12.58
N CYS A 312 -5.46 -15.12 -11.72
CA CYS A 312 -5.32 -16.25 -10.81
C CYS A 312 -6.46 -16.37 -9.78
N GLN A 313 -7.19 -15.28 -9.52
CA GLN A 313 -8.32 -15.25 -8.59
C GLN A 313 -9.65 -15.60 -9.27
N GLN A 314 -9.69 -15.74 -10.59
CA GLN A 314 -10.92 -16.10 -11.30
C GLN A 314 -11.34 -17.54 -10.96
N LYS A 315 -12.67 -17.72 -10.83
CA LYS A 315 -13.28 -19.01 -10.48
C LYS A 315 -13.36 -19.98 -11.65
N THR A 316 -13.43 -19.47 -12.88
CA THR A 316 -13.59 -20.29 -14.08
C THR A 316 -12.32 -20.28 -14.90
N TRP A 317 -11.97 -21.44 -15.45
CA TRP A 317 -10.78 -21.61 -16.27
C TRP A 317 -10.81 -20.74 -17.53
N GLN A 318 -11.98 -20.60 -18.16
CA GLN A 318 -12.21 -19.76 -19.33
C GLN A 318 -11.87 -18.29 -19.04
N ALA A 319 -12.30 -17.78 -17.88
CA ALA A 319 -11.97 -16.42 -17.47
C ALA A 319 -10.46 -16.25 -17.21
N GLN A 320 -9.80 -17.25 -16.63
CA GLN A 320 -8.34 -17.24 -16.44
C GLN A 320 -7.61 -17.13 -17.79
N GLU A 321 -7.97 -17.95 -18.77
CA GLU A 321 -7.36 -17.93 -20.10
C GLU A 321 -7.59 -16.61 -20.82
N LEU A 322 -8.83 -16.12 -20.78
CA LEU A 322 -9.20 -14.88 -21.44
C LEU A 322 -8.39 -13.73 -20.85
N LEU A 323 -8.41 -13.54 -19.52
CA LEU A 323 -7.68 -12.45 -18.87
C LEU A 323 -6.17 -12.58 -19.10
N ILE A 324 -5.57 -13.77 -18.89
CA ILE A 324 -4.13 -13.98 -19.13
C ILE A 324 -3.77 -13.63 -20.57
N SER A 325 -4.56 -14.04 -21.57
CA SER A 325 -4.28 -13.73 -22.97
C SER A 325 -4.43 -12.24 -23.28
N THR A 326 -5.44 -11.57 -22.72
CA THR A 326 -5.71 -10.14 -22.98
C THR A 326 -4.60 -9.23 -22.45
N ILE A 327 -3.84 -9.64 -21.44
CA ILE A 327 -2.69 -8.87 -20.92
C ILE A 327 -1.68 -8.55 -22.03
N LEU A 328 -1.34 -9.52 -22.89
CA LEU A 328 -0.38 -9.32 -23.98
C LEU A 328 -0.86 -8.25 -24.96
N GLU A 329 -2.13 -8.37 -25.40
CA GLU A 329 -2.72 -7.42 -26.33
C GLU A 329 -2.77 -6.00 -25.73
N ALA A 330 -3.24 -5.89 -24.48
CA ALA A 330 -3.34 -4.61 -23.79
C ALA A 330 -1.97 -3.94 -23.64
N ALA A 331 -0.96 -4.67 -23.14
CA ALA A 331 0.38 -4.13 -22.96
C ALA A 331 0.99 -3.64 -24.28
N LEU A 332 0.89 -4.43 -25.35
CA LEU A 332 1.47 -4.07 -26.65
C LEU A 332 0.71 -2.90 -27.30
N ARG A 333 -0.62 -2.85 -27.21
CA ARG A 333 -1.41 -1.70 -27.68
C ARG A 333 -1.00 -0.42 -26.97
N THR A 334 -0.85 -0.46 -25.64
CA THR A 334 -0.41 0.70 -24.86
C THR A 334 0.99 1.15 -25.26
N LEU A 335 1.94 0.22 -25.42
CA LEU A 335 3.30 0.53 -25.88
C LEU A 335 3.34 1.12 -27.30
N ASP A 336 2.44 0.66 -28.18
CA ASP A 336 2.31 1.16 -29.55
C ASP A 336 1.43 2.42 -29.67
N ASN A 337 0.91 2.94 -28.55
CA ASN A 337 -0.06 4.04 -28.49
C ASN A 337 -1.28 3.81 -29.42
N ARG A 338 -1.89 2.62 -29.32
CA ARG A 338 -3.05 2.20 -30.12
C ARG A 338 -4.31 2.10 -29.26
N PRO A 339 -5.44 2.68 -29.68
CA PRO A 339 -6.69 2.56 -28.95
C PRO A 339 -7.22 1.12 -29.02
N THR A 340 -8.07 0.75 -28.06
CA THR A 340 -8.72 -0.57 -28.02
C THR A 340 -9.72 -0.78 -29.16
N SER A 341 -10.24 0.28 -29.76
CA SER A 341 -11.16 0.25 -30.90
C SER A 341 -10.49 -0.01 -32.26
N ASP A 342 -9.16 -0.10 -32.32
CA ASP A 342 -8.46 -0.45 -33.57
C ASP A 342 -8.57 -1.96 -33.82
N ASP A 343 -9.59 -2.37 -34.57
CA ASP A 343 -9.84 -3.77 -34.94
C ASP A 343 -8.76 -4.34 -35.88
N LYS A 344 -7.92 -3.49 -36.48
CA LYS A 344 -6.84 -3.91 -37.38
C LYS A 344 -5.55 -4.23 -36.63
N TYR A 345 -5.49 -4.00 -35.32
CA TYR A 345 -4.30 -4.25 -34.54
C TYR A 345 -3.99 -5.76 -34.47
N GLN A 346 -2.78 -6.13 -34.86
CA GLN A 346 -2.31 -7.52 -34.81
C GLN A 346 -1.23 -7.69 -33.73
N VAL A 347 -1.49 -8.59 -32.78
CA VAL A 347 -0.54 -8.92 -31.69
C VAL A 347 0.80 -9.43 -32.21
N SER A 348 0.84 -10.13 -33.34
CA SER A 348 2.09 -10.53 -34.00
C SER A 348 2.94 -9.33 -34.45
N GLY A 349 2.30 -8.27 -34.95
CA GLY A 349 2.96 -7.02 -35.28
C GLY A 349 3.48 -6.30 -34.03
N GLY A 350 2.66 -6.26 -32.97
CA GLY A 350 3.04 -5.68 -31.67
C GLY A 350 4.23 -6.38 -31.02
N THR A 351 4.21 -7.72 -30.95
CA THR A 351 5.33 -8.49 -30.38
C THR A 351 6.63 -8.33 -31.17
N SER A 352 6.54 -8.20 -32.50
CA SER A 352 7.71 -7.95 -33.35
C SER A 352 8.32 -6.57 -33.11
N ARG A 353 7.49 -5.53 -32.95
CA ARG A 353 7.94 -4.18 -32.56
C ARG A 353 8.53 -4.16 -31.17
N PHE A 354 7.85 -4.77 -30.20
CA PHE A 354 8.34 -4.91 -28.83
C PHE A 354 9.73 -5.56 -28.80
N ARG A 355 9.90 -6.70 -29.48
CA ARG A 355 11.20 -7.36 -29.59
C ARG A 355 12.25 -6.41 -30.15
N THR A 356 11.96 -5.74 -31.26
CA THR A 356 12.94 -4.86 -31.93
C THR A 356 13.35 -3.68 -31.05
N ASN A 357 12.46 -3.19 -30.18
CA ASN A 357 12.71 -2.05 -29.32
C ASN A 357 13.41 -2.42 -27.99
N TYR A 358 13.12 -3.61 -27.44
CA TYR A 358 13.48 -3.96 -26.06
C TYR A 358 14.29 -5.26 -25.90
N LEU A 359 14.32 -6.13 -26.90
CA LEU A 359 14.95 -7.45 -26.83
C LEU A 359 15.96 -7.67 -27.97
N ASN A 360 16.85 -8.64 -27.79
CA ASN A 360 17.79 -9.02 -28.84
C ASN A 360 17.14 -9.95 -29.90
N LYS A 361 17.91 -10.27 -30.95
CA LYS A 361 17.44 -11.08 -32.08
C LYS A 361 17.05 -12.53 -31.69
N ASP A 362 17.61 -13.06 -30.61
CA ASP A 362 17.41 -14.45 -30.17
C ASP A 362 15.98 -14.69 -29.65
N TRP A 363 15.28 -13.62 -29.31
CA TRP A 363 13.87 -13.66 -28.89
C TRP A 363 12.86 -13.86 -30.03
N LYS A 364 13.30 -13.91 -31.30
CA LYS A 364 12.40 -14.02 -32.46
C LYS A 364 11.43 -15.20 -32.35
N GLU A 365 11.93 -16.37 -31.98
CA GLU A 365 11.10 -17.59 -31.89
C GLU A 365 10.11 -17.51 -30.75
N ARG A 366 10.53 -17.04 -29.56
CA ARG A 366 9.65 -16.90 -28.40
C ARG A 366 8.58 -15.82 -28.57
N CYS A 367 8.88 -14.72 -29.25
CA CYS A 367 7.85 -13.72 -29.58
C CYS A 367 6.81 -14.28 -30.57
N ASN A 368 7.25 -15.08 -31.55
CA ASN A 368 6.34 -15.77 -32.46
C ASN A 368 5.49 -16.80 -31.71
N GLU A 369 6.08 -17.54 -30.77
CA GLU A 369 5.38 -18.48 -29.90
C GLU A 369 4.33 -17.77 -29.04
N ALA A 370 4.69 -16.65 -28.38
CA ALA A 370 3.76 -15.84 -27.59
C ALA A 370 2.54 -15.38 -28.40
N SER A 371 2.76 -14.93 -29.64
CA SER A 371 1.67 -14.56 -30.55
C SER A 371 0.76 -15.74 -30.87
N LYS A 372 1.33 -16.92 -31.14
CA LYS A 372 0.57 -18.15 -31.41
C LYS A 372 -0.23 -18.61 -30.18
N VAL A 373 0.40 -18.58 -29.00
CA VAL A 373 -0.22 -18.93 -27.72
C VAL A 373 -1.40 -18.01 -27.41
N PHE A 374 -1.19 -16.70 -27.57
CA PHE A 374 -2.25 -15.69 -27.46
C PHE A 374 -3.44 -16.02 -28.36
N SER A 375 -3.20 -16.25 -29.66
CA SER A 375 -4.27 -16.58 -30.60
C SER A 375 -5.00 -17.86 -30.23
N ARG A 376 -4.30 -18.90 -29.75
CA ARG A 376 -4.93 -20.13 -29.28
C ARG A 376 -5.87 -19.87 -28.09
N LEU A 377 -5.41 -19.17 -27.06
CA LEU A 377 -6.22 -18.88 -25.87
C LEU A 377 -7.42 -17.98 -26.19
N ARG A 378 -7.25 -16.97 -27.06
CA ARG A 378 -8.35 -16.09 -27.49
C ARG A 378 -9.37 -16.79 -28.38
N ASN A 379 -8.93 -17.48 -29.42
CA ASN A 379 -9.83 -18.18 -30.35
C ASN A 379 -10.66 -19.24 -29.63
N ARG A 380 -10.08 -19.93 -28.65
CA ARG A 380 -10.79 -20.91 -27.79
C ARG A 380 -11.90 -20.30 -26.94
N ASN A 381 -11.74 -19.05 -26.51
CA ASN A 381 -12.79 -18.33 -25.76
C ASN A 381 -13.82 -17.66 -26.69
N ALA A 382 -13.48 -17.44 -27.97
CA ALA A 382 -14.38 -16.86 -28.96
C ALA A 382 -15.24 -17.90 -29.70
N HIS A 383 -14.78 -19.16 -29.80
CA HIS A 383 -15.50 -20.19 -30.55
C HIS A 383 -16.52 -20.98 -29.71
N PRO A 384 -17.69 -21.31 -30.30
CA PRO A 384 -18.73 -22.13 -29.68
C PRO A 384 -18.35 -23.62 -29.57
N ASP A 385 -17.07 -24.01 -29.62
CA ASP A 385 -16.67 -25.42 -29.62
C ASP A 385 -17.04 -26.16 -28.29
N TRP A 386 -17.36 -25.39 -27.25
CA TRP A 386 -18.00 -25.87 -26.02
C TRP A 386 -19.45 -26.35 -26.23
N LEU A 387 -20.13 -25.95 -27.32
CA LEU A 387 -21.46 -26.44 -27.70
C LEU A 387 -21.43 -27.81 -28.40
N THR A 388 -20.32 -28.17 -29.04
CA THR A 388 -20.22 -29.37 -29.90
C THR A 388 -19.59 -30.57 -29.20
N SER A 389 -18.98 -30.36 -28.02
CA SER A 389 -18.40 -31.44 -27.21
C SER A 389 -19.49 -32.11 -26.36
N PRO A 390 -19.67 -33.45 -26.40
CA PRO A 390 -20.65 -34.14 -25.56
C PRO A 390 -20.34 -33.89 -24.07
N GLY A 391 -21.16 -33.08 -23.40
CA GLY A 391 -20.98 -32.67 -22.00
C GLY A 391 -20.36 -31.28 -21.79
N GLY A 392 -20.04 -30.53 -22.85
CA GLY A 392 -19.50 -29.16 -22.78
C GLY A 392 -18.14 -29.03 -22.06
N GLY A 393 -17.55 -30.17 -21.66
CA GLY A 393 -16.29 -30.27 -20.95
C GLY A 393 -15.13 -30.55 -21.91
N ARG A 394 -14.00 -29.90 -21.64
CA ARG A 394 -12.76 -30.02 -22.43
C ARG A 394 -12.11 -31.39 -22.25
N SER A 395 -11.39 -31.86 -23.27
CA SER A 395 -10.51 -33.03 -23.09
C SER A 395 -9.39 -32.71 -22.09
N LYS A 396 -8.83 -33.74 -21.44
CA LYS A 396 -7.71 -33.55 -20.52
C LYS A 396 -6.48 -32.99 -21.24
N GLU A 397 -6.19 -33.44 -22.46
CA GLU A 397 -5.05 -32.94 -23.23
C GLU A 397 -5.21 -31.46 -23.59
N GLU A 398 -6.44 -31.02 -23.90
CA GLU A 398 -6.71 -29.63 -24.22
C GLU A 398 -6.58 -28.71 -23.01
N GLN A 399 -7.04 -29.17 -21.84
CA GLN A 399 -6.87 -28.45 -20.57
C GLN A 399 -5.38 -28.30 -20.24
N GLU A 400 -4.61 -29.37 -20.35
CA GLU A 400 -3.17 -29.36 -20.10
C GLU A 400 -2.44 -28.43 -21.08
N LYS A 401 -2.77 -28.48 -22.37
CA LYS A 401 -2.21 -27.56 -23.37
C LYS A 401 -2.51 -26.10 -23.03
N SER A 402 -3.74 -25.80 -22.62
CA SER A 402 -4.15 -24.45 -22.24
C SER A 402 -3.45 -23.97 -20.97
N PHE A 403 -3.28 -24.87 -19.99
CA PHE A 403 -2.53 -24.59 -18.78
C PHE A 403 -1.09 -24.19 -19.12
N ASN A 404 -0.45 -24.97 -19.99
CA ASN A 404 0.91 -24.72 -20.43
C ASN A 404 1.04 -23.40 -21.19
N ASP A 405 0.06 -23.11 -22.05
CA ASP A 405 -0.06 -21.85 -22.77
C ASP A 405 -0.18 -20.65 -21.81
N MET A 406 -1.00 -20.74 -20.76
CA MET A 406 -1.12 -19.70 -19.74
C MET A 406 0.18 -19.51 -18.94
N VAL A 407 0.81 -20.60 -18.50
CA VAL A 407 2.09 -20.54 -17.77
C VAL A 407 3.18 -19.90 -18.65
N PHE A 408 3.24 -20.27 -19.93
CA PHE A 408 4.17 -19.69 -20.88
C PHE A 408 3.97 -18.17 -20.98
N LEU A 409 2.73 -17.69 -21.14
CA LEU A 409 2.44 -16.25 -21.21
C LEU A 409 2.81 -15.53 -19.92
N CYS A 410 2.49 -16.08 -18.74
CA CYS A 410 2.91 -15.49 -17.47
C CYS A 410 4.43 -15.32 -17.40
N ARG A 411 5.20 -16.32 -17.84
CA ARG A 411 6.67 -16.20 -17.89
C ARG A 411 7.12 -15.16 -18.90
N PHE A 412 6.50 -15.13 -20.07
CA PHE A 412 6.78 -14.13 -21.09
C PHE A 412 6.53 -12.70 -20.56
N TYR A 413 5.49 -12.48 -19.76
CA TYR A 413 5.25 -11.20 -19.08
C TYR A 413 6.35 -10.84 -18.09
N GLY A 414 6.92 -11.81 -17.38
CA GLY A 414 8.11 -11.59 -16.54
C GLY A 414 9.27 -10.99 -17.33
N TYR A 415 9.56 -11.54 -18.52
CA TYR A 415 10.59 -11.02 -19.40
C TYR A 415 10.24 -9.66 -20.00
N MET A 416 8.97 -9.43 -20.35
CA MET A 416 8.53 -8.10 -20.78
C MET A 416 8.77 -7.06 -19.68
N ILE A 417 8.44 -7.38 -18.42
CA ILE A 417 8.69 -6.49 -17.28
C ILE A 417 10.18 -6.21 -17.11
N LEU A 418 11.05 -7.22 -17.18
CA LEU A 418 12.50 -7.02 -17.10
C LEU A 418 13.00 -6.13 -18.26
N ALA A 419 12.55 -6.38 -19.48
CA ALA A 419 13.00 -5.59 -20.64
C ALA A 419 12.55 -4.12 -20.53
N LEU A 420 11.30 -3.89 -20.11
CA LEU A 420 10.77 -2.55 -19.82
C LEU A 420 11.46 -1.88 -18.63
N SER A 421 12.03 -2.66 -17.71
CA SER A 421 12.86 -2.18 -16.60
C SER A 421 14.32 -1.90 -17.02
N GLY A 422 14.62 -1.95 -18.32
CA GLY A 422 15.92 -1.58 -18.88
C GLY A 422 16.95 -2.71 -18.99
N PHE A 423 16.58 -3.96 -18.74
CA PHE A 423 17.48 -5.11 -18.90
C PHE A 423 17.58 -5.51 -20.38
N ARG A 424 18.79 -5.47 -20.97
CA ARG A 424 19.01 -5.63 -22.43
C ARG A 424 19.53 -7.00 -22.88
N ASP A 425 20.16 -7.75 -21.98
CA ASP A 425 20.79 -9.06 -22.27
C ASP A 425 20.00 -10.23 -21.65
N LEU A 426 18.69 -10.23 -21.89
CA LEU A 426 17.81 -11.29 -21.39
C LEU A 426 17.91 -12.52 -22.31
N ASN A 427 18.07 -13.70 -21.71
CA ASN A 427 18.03 -14.97 -22.45
C ASN A 427 16.59 -15.53 -22.47
N PRO A 428 16.09 -15.99 -23.64
CA PRO A 428 14.74 -16.52 -23.82
C PRO A 428 14.59 -17.94 -23.25
N ASP A 429 14.77 -18.05 -21.94
CA ASP A 429 14.78 -19.33 -21.23
C ASP A 429 13.41 -19.65 -20.62
N PHE A 430 12.82 -20.75 -21.07
CA PHE A 430 11.50 -21.21 -20.64
C PHE A 430 11.63 -22.68 -20.28
N PRO A 431 12.07 -23.03 -19.05
CA PRO A 431 12.25 -24.42 -18.67
C PRO A 431 10.99 -25.25 -18.89
N LEU A 432 11.15 -26.32 -19.69
CA LEU A 432 10.27 -27.47 -19.84
C LEU A 432 11.07 -28.70 -19.38
N PRO A 433 10.52 -29.72 -18.68
CA PRO A 433 9.14 -29.94 -18.25
C PRO A 433 8.92 -29.72 -16.73
N TYR A 434 7.64 -29.69 -16.32
CA TYR A 434 7.12 -29.33 -15.00
C TYR A 434 7.60 -30.14 -13.78
N GLU A 435 8.47 -31.13 -13.95
CA GLU A 435 8.96 -31.99 -12.85
C GLU A 435 10.39 -31.70 -12.39
N GLN A 436 11.20 -30.93 -13.11
CA GLN A 436 12.59 -30.70 -12.73
C GLN A 436 12.88 -29.23 -12.43
N ARG A 437 12.82 -28.93 -11.13
CA ARG A 437 13.26 -27.69 -10.51
C ARG A 437 14.75 -27.47 -10.77
N GLN A 438 15.09 -26.66 -11.76
CA GLN A 438 16.37 -25.94 -11.78
C GLN A 438 16.14 -24.46 -12.13
N PRO A 439 16.98 -23.55 -11.58
CA PRO A 439 16.76 -22.11 -11.68
C PRO A 439 17.28 -21.57 -13.01
N LEU A 440 16.44 -20.81 -13.73
CA LEU A 440 16.78 -20.34 -15.08
C LEU A 440 16.38 -18.88 -15.28
N VAL A 441 17.22 -17.97 -14.77
CA VAL A 441 17.53 -16.70 -15.42
C VAL A 441 19.01 -16.38 -15.16
N SER A 442 19.87 -16.48 -16.17
CA SER A 442 21.24 -15.95 -16.11
C SER A 442 21.22 -14.46 -16.44
N ILE A 443 21.00 -13.60 -15.44
CA ILE A 443 21.21 -12.15 -15.62
C ILE A 443 22.72 -11.91 -15.52
N HIS A 444 23.34 -11.65 -16.67
CA HIS A 444 24.71 -11.16 -16.75
C HIS A 444 24.69 -9.67 -16.44
N THR A 445 24.94 -9.32 -15.18
CA THR A 445 25.38 -7.97 -14.84
C THR A 445 26.82 -7.85 -15.31
N VAL A 446 27.16 -6.79 -16.05
CA VAL A 446 28.56 -6.47 -16.36
C VAL A 446 29.31 -6.36 -15.02
N PRO A 447 30.33 -7.19 -14.75
CA PRO A 447 31.05 -7.13 -13.49
C PRO A 447 31.79 -5.79 -13.38
N THR A 448 31.62 -5.09 -12.27
CA THR A 448 32.65 -4.16 -11.81
C THR A 448 33.84 -4.97 -11.27
N PRO A 449 35.08 -4.45 -11.34
CA PRO A 449 36.31 -5.21 -11.08
C PRO A 449 36.46 -5.84 -9.68
N GLU A 450 35.49 -5.64 -8.78
CA GLU A 450 35.53 -6.05 -7.38
C GLU A 450 34.90 -7.43 -7.12
N ASP A 451 34.21 -8.04 -8.09
CA ASP A 451 33.46 -9.29 -7.90
C ASP A 451 34.28 -10.60 -8.11
N LEU A 452 35.61 -10.52 -8.14
CA LEU A 452 36.50 -11.67 -8.38
C LEU A 452 37.35 -12.07 -7.17
N GLU A 453 36.76 -12.17 -5.97
CA GLU A 453 37.40 -12.94 -4.89
C GLU A 453 36.37 -13.75 -4.08
N GLY A 454 36.61 -15.06 -3.96
CA GLY A 454 36.02 -15.89 -2.92
C GLY A 454 35.08 -17.00 -3.39
N GLY A 455 35.61 -17.97 -4.15
CA GLY A 455 34.97 -19.28 -4.26
C GLY A 455 35.45 -20.19 -3.13
N ASP A 456 34.52 -20.89 -2.47
CA ASP A 456 34.87 -22.14 -1.80
C ASP A 456 33.72 -23.15 -1.76
N THR A 457 34.09 -24.42 -1.71
CA THR A 457 33.29 -25.59 -2.07
C THR A 457 32.86 -26.44 -0.86
N SER A 458 31.76 -27.21 -1.03
CA SER A 458 31.46 -28.54 -0.46
C SER A 458 30.11 -28.67 0.26
N GLY A 459 29.46 -29.84 0.11
CA GLY A 459 28.40 -30.32 1.01
C GLY A 459 27.22 -31.05 0.35
N LYS A 460 27.35 -32.37 0.14
CA LYS A 460 26.26 -33.32 -0.22
C LYS A 460 25.37 -33.62 0.98
N THR A 461 24.03 -33.75 0.79
CA THR A 461 23.17 -34.74 1.51
C THR A 461 21.79 -34.93 0.86
N THR A 462 21.31 -36.17 0.94
CA THR A 462 20.16 -36.87 0.29
C THR A 462 18.79 -36.61 0.98
N PRO A 463 17.63 -36.97 0.39
CA PRO A 463 16.30 -36.46 0.77
C PRO A 463 15.48 -37.43 1.64
N SER A 464 14.55 -36.88 2.44
CA SER A 464 13.59 -37.64 3.26
C SER A 464 12.14 -37.26 2.98
N ARG A 465 11.26 -38.25 3.22
CA ARG A 465 9.96 -38.51 2.60
C ARG A 465 8.79 -37.62 3.06
N LEU A 466 7.81 -37.57 2.15
CA LEU A 466 6.41 -37.14 2.26
C LEU A 466 5.62 -37.86 3.36
N ILE A 467 4.76 -37.13 4.08
CA ILE A 467 3.47 -37.61 4.60
C ILE A 467 2.45 -36.46 4.53
N SER A 468 1.31 -36.69 3.86
CA SER A 468 0.09 -35.85 3.88
C SER A 468 -0.89 -36.38 4.93
N PRO A 469 -1.84 -35.55 5.41
CA PRO A 469 -3.23 -36.01 5.28
C PRO A 469 -4.27 -34.91 4.93
N LEU A 470 -5.13 -35.32 3.99
CA LEU A 470 -6.59 -35.15 3.86
C LEU A 470 -7.35 -34.10 4.70
N MET A 471 -7.92 -33.13 3.97
CA MET A 471 -9.35 -32.76 3.85
C MET A 471 -10.28 -32.88 5.08
N GLY A 472 -10.84 -31.74 5.47
CA GLY A 472 -12.12 -31.63 6.20
C GLY A 472 -12.88 -30.40 5.73
N LEU A 473 -13.99 -30.62 5.03
CA LEU A 473 -14.92 -29.61 4.51
C LEU A 473 -15.91 -29.17 5.60
N SER A 474 -16.13 -27.86 5.77
CA SER A 474 -17.35 -27.33 6.41
C SER A 474 -17.77 -25.99 5.78
N SER A 475 -19.03 -25.94 5.37
CA SER A 475 -19.67 -24.97 4.46
C SER A 475 -19.96 -23.56 5.03
N PRO A 476 -20.23 -22.54 4.17
CA PRO A 476 -20.19 -21.10 4.48
C PRO A 476 -21.51 -20.42 4.91
N LEU A 477 -22.51 -21.16 5.42
CA LEU A 477 -23.83 -20.59 5.74
C LEU A 477 -23.96 -19.94 7.14
N MET A 478 -22.90 -19.94 7.95
CA MET A 478 -22.90 -19.36 9.30
C MET A 478 -22.52 -17.86 9.39
N ARG A 479 -22.11 -17.21 8.29
CA ARG A 479 -21.51 -15.85 8.36
C ARG A 479 -22.48 -14.67 8.35
N LEU A 480 -23.77 -14.87 8.04
CA LEU A 480 -24.76 -13.79 8.01
C LEU A 480 -25.48 -13.59 9.36
N SER A 481 -25.60 -14.63 10.19
CA SER A 481 -26.19 -14.52 11.54
C SER A 481 -25.25 -13.85 12.54
N ASP A 482 -23.94 -14.02 12.37
CA ASP A 482 -22.93 -13.42 13.26
C ASP A 482 -22.77 -11.92 13.03
N GLN A 483 -22.94 -11.45 11.78
CA GLN A 483 -22.91 -10.02 11.47
C GLN A 483 -24.10 -9.26 12.10
N LEU A 484 -25.31 -9.81 12.06
CA LEU A 484 -26.49 -9.19 12.68
C LEU A 484 -26.46 -9.22 14.22
N ARG A 485 -25.85 -10.25 14.83
CA ARG A 485 -25.62 -10.29 16.28
C ARG A 485 -24.58 -9.27 16.75
N THR A 486 -23.54 -8.99 15.95
CA THR A 486 -22.55 -7.97 16.29
C THR A 486 -23.09 -6.54 16.24
N THR A 487 -24.08 -6.24 15.38
CA THR A 487 -24.69 -4.90 15.32
C THR A 487 -25.59 -4.60 16.50
N ASN A 488 -26.38 -5.58 16.96
CA ASN A 488 -27.25 -5.38 18.14
C ASN A 488 -26.46 -5.27 19.45
N LYS A 489 -25.39 -6.07 19.61
CA LYS A 489 -24.50 -5.97 20.78
C LYS A 489 -23.82 -4.59 20.88
N ARG A 490 -23.47 -3.99 19.73
CA ARG A 490 -22.89 -2.62 19.66
C ARG A 490 -23.90 -1.52 19.99
N TYR A 491 -25.20 -1.75 19.81
CA TYR A 491 -26.24 -0.79 20.21
C TYR A 491 -26.39 -0.72 21.73
N GLU A 492 -26.27 -1.85 22.42
CA GLU A 492 -26.29 -1.92 23.89
C GLU A 492 -25.04 -1.25 24.49
N GLU A 493 -23.85 -1.49 23.91
CA GLU A 493 -22.59 -0.84 24.33
C GLU A 493 -22.60 0.70 24.12
N ARG A 494 -23.31 1.20 23.10
CA ARG A 494 -23.52 2.66 22.86
C ARG A 494 -24.39 3.33 23.91
N THR A 495 -25.33 2.60 24.51
CA THR A 495 -26.20 3.12 25.58
C THR A 495 -25.41 3.28 26.89
N ILE A 496 -24.44 2.39 27.13
CA ILE A 496 -23.53 2.43 28.29
C ILE A 496 -22.55 3.62 28.19
N LEU A 497 -21.98 3.87 27.00
CA LEU A 497 -21.10 5.03 26.76
C LEU A 497 -21.82 6.38 26.95
N ARG A 498 -23.09 6.46 26.55
CA ARG A 498 -23.93 7.65 26.75
C ARG A 498 -24.17 7.95 28.23
N ASN A 499 -24.29 6.91 29.06
CA ASN A 499 -24.48 7.05 30.50
C ASN A 499 -23.17 7.42 31.21
N HIS A 500 -22.02 6.89 30.77
CA HIS A 500 -20.71 7.27 31.31
C HIS A 500 -20.36 8.74 31.04
N TYR A 501 -20.70 9.28 29.86
CA TYR A 501 -20.47 10.71 29.56
C TYR A 501 -21.34 11.64 30.41
N LYS A 502 -22.61 11.30 30.62
CA LYS A 502 -23.50 12.07 31.50
C LYS A 502 -23.05 12.07 32.97
N GLN A 503 -22.41 11.00 33.41
CA GLN A 503 -21.89 10.89 34.77
C GLN A 503 -20.61 11.72 34.95
N ALA A 504 -19.74 11.76 33.94
CA ALA A 504 -18.53 12.59 33.94
C ALA A 504 -18.83 14.11 33.87
N GLU A 505 -19.93 14.53 33.23
CA GLU A 505 -20.38 15.94 33.23
C GLU A 505 -21.00 16.38 34.56
N SER A 506 -21.46 15.43 35.40
CA SER A 506 -22.06 15.73 36.71
C SER A 506 -21.05 15.86 37.86
N GLU A 507 -19.77 15.53 37.62
CA GLU A 507 -18.72 15.51 38.64
C GLU A 507 -17.73 16.69 38.54
N THR A 508 -17.93 17.63 37.63
CA THR A 508 -17.15 18.87 37.56
C THR A 508 -17.80 19.98 38.41
N PRO A 509 -17.13 20.49 39.46
CA PRO A 509 -17.69 21.57 40.29
C PRO A 509 -17.69 22.90 39.52
N PHE A 510 -18.89 23.48 39.41
CA PHE A 510 -19.15 24.84 38.94
C PHE A 510 -18.32 25.88 39.73
N PHE A 511 -17.45 26.62 39.04
CA PHE A 511 -16.93 27.90 39.53
C PHE A 511 -17.64 29.04 38.79
N ALA A 512 -18.37 29.86 39.55
CA ALA A 512 -18.98 31.10 39.09
C ALA A 512 -18.08 32.31 39.40
N GLY A 513 -18.02 33.27 38.47
CA GLY A 513 -17.45 34.62 38.63
C GLY A 513 -17.36 35.29 37.25
N SER A 514 -18.26 36.17 36.83
CA SER A 514 -18.53 37.58 37.22
C SER A 514 -17.86 38.60 36.28
N ASN A 515 -18.71 39.37 35.60
CA ASN A 515 -18.52 40.59 34.78
C ASN A 515 -17.34 41.52 35.15
N ASN A 516 -16.68 42.15 34.17
CA ASN A 516 -16.97 43.52 33.66
C ASN A 516 -15.83 44.07 32.77
N ASP A 517 -16.21 44.72 31.66
CA ASP A 517 -15.84 46.09 31.23
C ASP A 517 -15.49 46.32 29.75
N ASN A 518 -16.11 47.41 29.27
CA ASN A 518 -16.13 48.05 27.95
C ASN A 518 -14.77 48.52 27.43
N GLN A 519 -14.64 48.65 26.09
CA GLN A 519 -14.47 49.96 25.41
C GLN A 519 -14.44 49.85 23.85
N ASN A 520 -15.47 50.45 23.24
CA ASN A 520 -15.54 51.36 22.07
C ASN A 520 -14.82 51.12 20.71
N PHE A 521 -15.70 51.02 19.70
CA PHE A 521 -15.76 51.38 18.24
C PHE A 521 -15.04 52.67 17.76
N PRO A 522 -14.84 52.93 16.43
CA PRO A 522 -15.86 52.94 15.33
C PRO A 522 -15.43 52.25 14.00
N GLU A 523 -16.31 51.56 13.26
CA GLU A 523 -17.37 52.03 12.33
C GLU A 523 -16.93 53.06 11.27
N ASP A 524 -16.88 52.62 10.01
CA ASP A 524 -17.27 53.46 8.87
C ASP A 524 -17.94 52.60 7.78
N ASN A 525 -19.16 53.01 7.44
CA ASN A 525 -20.06 52.46 6.43
C ASN A 525 -19.90 53.27 5.13
N THR A 526 -19.90 52.63 3.97
CA THR A 526 -20.54 53.21 2.77
C THR A 526 -21.07 52.12 1.86
N ASN A 527 -22.41 52.06 1.79
CA ASN A 527 -23.21 51.44 0.73
C ASN A 527 -23.11 52.28 -0.54
N ILE A 528 -23.01 51.65 -1.73
CA ILE A 528 -23.76 52.06 -2.93
C ILE A 528 -24.19 50.80 -3.72
N SER A 529 -25.51 50.77 -3.98
CA SER A 529 -26.33 50.02 -4.96
C SER A 529 -25.69 49.71 -6.32
N GLY A 530 -26.14 48.79 -7.18
CA GLY A 530 -27.37 47.99 -7.27
C GLY A 530 -27.50 47.41 -8.69
N GLU A 531 -28.38 46.39 -8.83
CA GLU A 531 -29.08 45.90 -10.04
C GLU A 531 -28.25 45.30 -11.21
N ALA A 532 -28.41 43.99 -11.50
CA ALA A 532 -29.37 43.37 -12.44
C ALA A 532 -28.89 43.50 -13.92
N LEU A 533 -29.04 42.59 -14.87
CA LEU A 533 -29.67 41.29 -15.08
C LEU A 533 -29.03 40.75 -16.39
N GLU A 534 -29.12 39.44 -16.65
CA GLU A 534 -29.30 38.81 -17.98
C GLU A 534 -28.47 39.25 -19.22
N GLN A 535 -27.70 38.32 -19.82
CA GLN A 535 -28.14 37.57 -21.02
C GLN A 535 -27.06 36.63 -21.56
N ALA A 536 -27.56 35.53 -22.13
CA ALA A 536 -26.84 34.46 -22.78
C ALA A 536 -26.60 34.75 -24.27
N GLU A 537 -25.90 33.79 -24.88
CA GLU A 537 -25.83 33.44 -26.30
C GLU A 537 -24.64 33.95 -27.14
N SER A 538 -23.89 32.93 -27.60
CA SER A 538 -23.35 32.74 -28.95
C SER A 538 -22.46 33.81 -29.57
N TYR A 539 -21.25 33.44 -29.98
CA TYR A 539 -20.97 33.18 -31.40
C TYR A 539 -19.58 32.55 -31.61
N GLU A 540 -19.52 31.74 -32.68
CA GLU A 540 -18.39 31.13 -33.38
C GLU A 540 -17.23 32.13 -33.58
N GLY A 541 -15.95 31.78 -33.53
CA GLY A 541 -15.27 30.84 -34.42
C GLY A 541 -14.21 31.60 -35.24
N SER A 542 -13.04 30.97 -35.43
CA SER A 542 -12.00 31.28 -36.44
C SER A 542 -11.00 32.40 -36.15
N SER A 543 -9.78 32.00 -35.75
CA SER A 543 -8.49 32.42 -36.32
C SER A 543 -7.44 31.38 -35.97
#